data_AF-A0A6Y0UGJ4-F1
#
_entry.id   AF-A0A6Y0UGJ4-F1
#
_cell.length_a   1.000
_cell.length_b   1.000
_cell.length_c   1.000
_cell.angle_alpha   90.00
_cell.angle_beta   90.00
_cell.angle_gamma   90.00
#
_symmetry.space_group_name_H-M   'P 1'
#
loop_
_entity.id
_entity.type
_entity.pdbx_description
1 polymer ?
#
loop_
_entity_poly.entity_id
_entity_poly.type
_entity_poly.pdbx_seq_one_letter_code
_entity_poly.pdbx_strand_id
1 'polypeptide(L)'
;MTHGGWKEIERNATVFRRQAGDGWTSVPHGTRIDFYTEDNNFTKGPTVLAEVNKRPHDALNGLEPSIDLSDSDIELLARSRNMSASDIKDEMMKLATYRKECVNNGGVVKNYALYHHEQTDTLMEKHQNESGNKEVDIAFVTDKKHKKHLSDVFEAIKKAGVEYEVIHFGACRVSRDGHAIPNLDNHNAKK
;
A
#
# COMPACT_ATOMS: atom_id res chain seq x y z
N MET A 1 -6.10 5.84 -4.58
CA MET A 1 -4.85 5.62 -3.81
C MET A 1 -4.87 6.38 -2.50
N THR A 2 -5.36 5.79 -1.42
CA THR A 2 -5.39 6.53 -0.16
C THR A 2 -4.00 7.01 0.25
N HIS A 3 -3.81 8.32 0.46
CA HIS A 3 -2.59 8.76 1.15
C HIS A 3 -2.62 8.11 2.52
N GLY A 4 -1.62 7.30 2.83
CA GLY A 4 -1.47 6.76 4.16
C GLY A 4 -0.41 7.58 4.88
N GLY A 5 -0.53 7.74 6.19
CA GLY A 5 0.55 8.27 6.98
C GLY A 5 0.29 8.07 8.46
N TRP A 6 1.32 8.25 9.25
CA TRP A 6 1.24 7.97 10.68
C TRP A 6 1.96 9.04 11.48
N LYS A 7 1.37 9.42 12.60
CA LYS A 7 1.98 10.32 13.58
C LYS A 7 1.92 9.70 14.97
N GLU A 8 3.05 9.67 15.66
CA GLU A 8 3.10 9.24 17.06
C GLU A 8 2.36 10.22 17.99
N ILE A 9 1.91 9.72 19.15
CA ILE A 9 1.23 10.53 20.17
C ILE A 9 2.18 11.63 20.68
N GLU A 10 1.82 12.85 20.31
CA GLU A 10 2.24 14.21 20.65
C GLU A 10 3.48 14.56 21.50
N ARG A 11 4.18 15.60 21.02
CA ARG A 11 4.99 16.53 21.83
C ARG A 11 4.12 17.14 22.95
N ASN A 12 4.73 17.38 24.10
CA ASN A 12 4.12 18.04 25.26
C ASN A 12 3.19 19.19 24.86
N ALA A 13 1.93 19.07 25.30
CA ALA A 13 0.83 19.96 24.98
C ALA A 13 1.19 21.44 25.13
N THR A 14 0.88 22.25 24.11
CA THR A 14 0.59 23.66 24.38
C THR A 14 -0.84 23.76 24.92
N VAL A 15 -1.08 24.73 25.81
CA VAL A 15 -2.26 24.90 26.67
C VAL A 15 -3.62 24.86 25.93
N PHE A 16 -3.64 24.89 24.58
CA PHE A 16 -4.86 25.05 23.79
C PHE A 16 -5.19 23.96 22.77
N ARG A 17 -4.40 22.88 22.61
CA ARG A 17 -4.81 21.72 21.78
C ARG A 17 -3.94 20.50 22.06
N ARG A 18 -4.58 19.38 22.43
CA ARG A 18 -4.01 18.03 22.30
C ARG A 18 -4.22 17.56 20.85
N GLN A 19 -3.20 17.51 20.01
CA GLN A 19 -3.16 16.71 18.79
C GLN A 19 -2.93 15.24 19.17
N ALA A 20 -4.02 14.46 19.22
CA ALA A 20 -3.89 13.01 19.27
C ALA A 20 -3.12 12.51 18.03
N GLY A 21 -2.03 11.78 18.26
CA GLY A 21 -1.37 10.98 17.22
C GLY A 21 -2.31 9.90 16.69
N ASP A 22 -1.89 9.21 15.63
CA ASP A 22 -2.67 8.13 15.03
C ASP A 22 -2.61 6.84 15.87
N GLY A 23 -1.54 6.65 16.64
CA GLY A 23 -1.43 5.57 17.63
C GLY A 23 -1.24 4.19 17.02
N TRP A 24 -1.55 3.15 17.79
CA TRP A 24 -1.36 1.75 17.41
C TRP A 24 -2.69 1.00 17.51
N THR A 25 -2.83 -0.05 16.71
CA THR A 25 -4.00 -0.94 16.73
C THR A 25 -3.53 -2.40 16.66
N SER A 26 -4.40 -3.33 17.06
CA SER A 26 -4.13 -4.76 16.98
C SER A 26 -4.72 -5.35 15.71
N VAL A 27 -3.98 -6.21 15.03
CA VAL A 27 -4.48 -6.96 13.87
C VAL A 27 -5.57 -7.93 14.32
N PRO A 28 -6.73 -7.98 13.62
CA PRO A 28 -7.80 -8.92 13.96
C PRO A 28 -7.31 -10.37 14.02
N HIS A 29 -7.95 -11.17 14.87
CA HIS A 29 -7.64 -12.59 14.95
C HIS A 29 -7.97 -13.30 13.63
N GLY A 30 -7.09 -14.20 13.21
CA GLY A 30 -7.21 -14.91 11.92
C GLY A 30 -6.70 -14.13 10.71
N THR A 31 -6.30 -12.86 10.87
CA THR A 31 -5.85 -12.01 9.75
C THR A 31 -4.35 -11.74 9.80
N ARG A 32 -3.71 -11.68 8.62
CA ARG A 32 -2.37 -11.13 8.39
C ARG A 32 -2.47 -9.84 7.59
N ILE A 33 -1.60 -8.88 7.86
CA ILE A 33 -1.46 -7.68 7.03
C ILE A 33 -0.14 -7.74 6.29
N ASP A 34 -0.21 -7.64 4.96
CA ASP A 34 0.95 -7.61 4.09
C ASP A 34 1.22 -6.19 3.60
N PHE A 35 2.44 -5.71 3.85
CA PHE A 35 2.93 -4.41 3.41
C PHE A 35 3.88 -4.55 2.23
N TYR A 36 3.69 -3.69 1.24
CA TYR A 36 4.44 -3.71 -0.03
C TYR A 36 5.57 -2.67 -0.07
N THR A 37 5.74 -1.94 1.02
CA THR A 37 6.85 -1.02 1.24
C THR A 37 7.36 -1.21 2.65
N GLU A 38 8.59 -0.80 2.89
CA GLU A 38 9.09 -0.59 4.25
C GLU A 38 8.32 0.55 4.93
N ASP A 39 8.36 0.58 6.26
CA ASP A 39 7.84 1.72 7.03
C ASP A 39 8.55 3.03 6.62
N ASN A 40 7.83 4.15 6.69
CA ASN A 40 8.30 5.48 6.23
C ASN A 40 8.52 5.63 4.73
N ASN A 41 7.98 4.73 3.91
CA ASN A 41 8.12 4.80 2.46
C ASN A 41 6.78 5.05 1.74
N PHE A 42 6.87 5.63 0.55
CA PHE A 42 5.73 5.83 -0.34
C PHE A 42 5.46 4.55 -1.12
N THR A 43 4.19 4.19 -1.27
CA THR A 43 3.77 3.06 -2.09
C THR A 43 3.15 3.51 -3.39
N LYS A 44 3.16 2.62 -4.40
CA LYS A 44 2.40 2.75 -5.63
C LYS A 44 1.15 1.87 -5.52
N GLY A 45 0.14 2.35 -4.79
CA GLY A 45 -1.11 1.61 -4.50
C GLY A 45 -1.79 0.91 -5.71
N PRO A 46 -1.81 1.48 -6.94
CA PRO A 46 -2.40 0.84 -8.11
C PRO A 46 -1.57 -0.35 -8.57
N THR A 47 -0.25 -0.32 -8.38
CA THR A 47 0.64 -1.43 -8.71
C THR A 47 0.41 -2.61 -7.75
N VAL A 48 0.24 -2.32 -6.45
CA VAL A 48 -0.14 -3.35 -5.45
C VAL A 48 -1.47 -3.97 -5.82
N LEU A 49 -2.49 -3.16 -6.09
CA LEU A 49 -3.81 -3.66 -6.47
C LEU A 49 -3.76 -4.47 -7.77
N ALA A 50 -3.00 -4.02 -8.77
CA ALA A 50 -2.86 -4.74 -10.04
C ALA A 50 -2.20 -6.11 -9.84
N GLU A 51 -1.13 -6.20 -9.05
CA GLU A 51 -0.44 -7.47 -8.79
C GLU A 51 -1.27 -8.44 -7.96
N VAL A 52 -1.96 -7.95 -6.91
CA VAL A 52 -2.86 -8.78 -6.10
C VAL A 52 -4.01 -9.31 -6.96
N ASN A 53 -4.60 -8.48 -7.82
CA ASN A 53 -5.67 -8.92 -8.73
C ASN A 53 -5.17 -9.92 -9.79
N LYS A 54 -3.92 -9.81 -10.22
CA LYS A 54 -3.32 -10.69 -11.23
C LYS A 54 -2.96 -12.05 -10.66
N ARG A 55 -2.50 -12.11 -9.40
CA ARG A 55 -2.01 -13.32 -8.73
C ARG A 55 -2.64 -13.48 -7.34
N PRO A 56 -3.98 -13.62 -7.25
CA PRO A 56 -4.71 -13.63 -5.96
C PRO A 56 -4.31 -14.81 -5.06
N HIS A 57 -4.10 -16.00 -5.64
CA HIS A 57 -3.67 -17.18 -4.88
C HIS A 57 -2.24 -17.05 -4.32
N ASP A 58 -1.32 -16.44 -5.08
CA ASP A 58 0.02 -16.15 -4.58
C ASP A 58 -0.05 -15.08 -3.47
N ALA A 59 -0.93 -14.09 -3.64
CA ALA A 59 -1.12 -13.02 -2.67
C ALA A 59 -1.63 -13.54 -1.32
N LEU A 60 -2.45 -14.59 -1.30
CA LEU A 60 -2.90 -15.25 -0.07
C LEU A 60 -1.71 -15.78 0.78
N ASN A 61 -0.69 -16.33 0.12
CA ASN A 61 0.53 -16.82 0.78
C ASN A 61 1.54 -15.69 1.08
N GLY A 62 1.38 -14.58 0.35
CA GLY A 62 2.21 -13.39 0.38
C GLY A 62 3.05 -13.29 -0.88
N LEU A 63 2.83 -12.23 -1.66
CA LEU A 63 3.46 -12.06 -2.97
C LEU A 63 4.99 -12.07 -2.89
N GLU A 64 5.59 -13.01 -3.62
CA GLU A 64 7.02 -13.03 -3.92
C GLU A 64 7.32 -12.25 -5.22
N PRO A 65 8.53 -11.68 -5.36
CA PRO A 65 8.91 -10.98 -6.56
C PRO A 65 8.96 -11.94 -7.76
N SER A 66 8.31 -11.57 -8.85
CA SER A 66 8.26 -12.36 -10.07
C SER A 66 8.44 -11.47 -11.30
N ILE A 67 9.05 -12.02 -12.34
CA ILE A 67 9.10 -11.41 -13.67
C ILE A 67 8.08 -12.11 -14.56
N ASP A 68 7.13 -11.34 -15.08
CA ASP A 68 6.11 -11.83 -16.01
C ASP A 68 6.55 -11.61 -17.47
N LEU A 69 7.73 -12.12 -17.82
CA LEU A 69 8.26 -12.11 -19.18
C LEU A 69 8.95 -13.44 -19.47
N SER A 70 8.84 -13.91 -20.71
CA SER A 70 9.59 -15.08 -21.17
C SER A 70 11.09 -14.76 -21.27
N ASP A 71 11.94 -15.78 -21.21
CA ASP A 71 13.39 -15.59 -21.40
C ASP A 71 13.69 -14.97 -22.78
N SER A 72 12.92 -15.32 -23.82
CA SER A 72 13.05 -14.69 -25.14
C SER A 72 12.71 -13.20 -25.16
N ASP A 73 11.72 -12.76 -24.39
CA ASP A 73 11.37 -11.34 -24.27
C ASP A 73 12.46 -10.58 -23.50
N ILE A 74 13.02 -11.21 -22.45
CA ILE A 74 14.13 -10.65 -21.69
C ILE A 74 15.37 -10.50 -22.57
N GLU A 75 15.68 -11.48 -23.41
CA GLU A 75 16.77 -11.37 -24.39
C GLU A 75 16.54 -10.26 -25.42
N LEU A 76 15.29 -10.09 -25.88
CA LEU A 76 14.94 -9.02 -26.80
C LEU A 76 15.11 -7.64 -26.14
N LEU A 77 14.65 -7.49 -24.89
CA LEU A 77 14.84 -6.27 -24.10
C LEU A 77 16.33 -5.99 -23.86
N ALA A 78 17.10 -7.00 -23.49
CA ALA A 78 18.55 -6.91 -23.28
C ALA A 78 19.27 -6.37 -24.53
N ARG A 79 18.95 -6.92 -25.71
CA ARG A 79 19.47 -6.42 -27.00
C ARG A 79 19.08 -4.97 -27.26
N SER A 80 17.82 -4.60 -27.04
CA SER A 80 17.33 -3.23 -27.28
C SER A 80 17.95 -2.18 -26.35
N ARG A 81 18.31 -2.55 -25.12
CA ARG A 81 18.91 -1.65 -24.12
C ARG A 81 20.43 -1.73 -24.06
N ASN A 82 21.05 -2.58 -24.88
CA ASN A 82 22.49 -2.86 -24.84
C ASN A 82 22.97 -3.27 -23.43
N MET A 83 22.22 -4.17 -22.80
CA MET A 83 22.48 -4.71 -21.46
C MET A 83 22.52 -6.24 -21.49
N SER A 84 23.04 -6.89 -20.45
CA SER A 84 22.92 -8.34 -20.33
C SER A 84 21.52 -8.75 -19.88
N ALA A 85 21.08 -9.96 -20.23
CA ALA A 85 19.79 -10.49 -19.78
C ALA A 85 19.71 -10.60 -18.24
N SER A 86 20.84 -10.87 -17.57
CA SER A 86 20.93 -10.84 -16.11
C SER A 86 20.71 -9.44 -15.55
N ASP A 87 21.31 -8.40 -16.14
CA ASP A 87 21.11 -7.02 -15.66
C ASP A 87 19.65 -6.57 -15.83
N ILE A 88 19.01 -6.96 -16.95
CA ILE A 88 17.57 -6.71 -17.15
C ILE A 88 16.74 -7.42 -16.09
N LYS A 89 17.02 -8.69 -15.79
CA LYS A 89 16.34 -9.43 -14.72
C LYS A 89 16.51 -8.73 -13.37
N ASP A 90 17.72 -8.32 -13.03
CA ASP A 90 18.01 -7.63 -11.77
C ASP A 90 17.29 -6.28 -11.66
N GLU A 91 17.24 -5.49 -12.74
CA GLU A 91 16.46 -4.24 -12.76
C GLU A 91 14.96 -4.49 -12.59
N MET A 92 14.40 -5.49 -13.28
CA MET A 92 12.99 -5.84 -13.17
C MET A 92 12.65 -6.32 -11.75
N MET A 93 13.50 -7.14 -11.14
CA MET A 93 13.32 -7.61 -9.77
C MET A 93 13.36 -6.47 -8.74
N LYS A 94 14.19 -5.44 -8.96
CA LYS A 94 14.21 -4.24 -8.10
C LYS A 94 12.90 -3.45 -8.16
N LEU A 95 12.21 -3.48 -9.30
CA LEU A 95 10.95 -2.77 -9.54
C LEU A 95 9.71 -3.65 -9.27
N ALA A 96 9.90 -4.95 -9.06
CA ALA A 96 8.83 -5.89 -8.78
C ALA A 96 8.06 -5.48 -7.52
N THR A 97 6.74 -5.64 -7.55
CA THR A 97 5.89 -5.41 -6.38
C THR A 97 5.70 -6.74 -5.66
N TYR A 98 6.14 -6.77 -4.40
CA TYR A 98 6.11 -7.96 -3.55
C TYR A 98 5.98 -7.56 -2.08
N ARG A 99 5.63 -8.52 -1.23
CA ARG A 99 5.50 -8.32 0.21
C ARG A 99 6.87 -8.04 0.83
N LYS A 100 7.00 -6.89 1.48
CA LYS A 100 8.21 -6.44 2.18
C LYS A 100 8.16 -6.77 3.67
N GLU A 101 7.02 -6.51 4.28
CA GLU A 101 6.80 -6.74 5.72
C GLU A 101 5.42 -7.38 5.91
N CYS A 102 5.26 -8.10 7.01
CA CYS A 102 3.95 -8.57 7.43
C CYS A 102 3.77 -8.47 8.94
N VAL A 103 2.52 -8.28 9.36
CA VAL A 103 2.11 -8.37 10.76
C VAL A 103 1.04 -9.45 10.86
N ASN A 104 1.30 -10.46 11.69
CA ASN A 104 0.43 -11.61 11.88
C ASN A 104 -0.66 -11.34 12.92
N ASN A 105 -1.61 -12.27 12.99
CA ASN A 105 -2.72 -12.33 13.93
C ASN A 105 -2.36 -11.84 15.34
N GLY A 106 -3.11 -10.84 15.84
CA GLY A 106 -2.94 -10.27 17.18
C GLY A 106 -1.71 -9.38 17.34
N GLY A 107 -0.90 -9.23 16.29
CA GLY A 107 0.24 -8.32 16.27
C GLY A 107 -0.19 -6.86 16.38
N VAL A 108 0.71 -6.02 16.89
CA VAL A 108 0.49 -4.58 17.02
C VAL A 108 1.02 -3.89 15.78
N VAL A 109 0.20 -3.02 15.18
CA VAL A 109 0.52 -2.31 13.95
C VAL A 109 0.21 -0.82 14.09
N LYS A 110 0.98 0.02 13.40
CA LYS A 110 0.70 1.45 13.32
C LYS A 110 -0.71 1.64 12.78
N ASN A 111 -1.51 2.45 13.48
CA ASN A 111 -2.87 2.74 13.04
C ASN A 111 -2.84 3.80 11.95
N TYR A 112 -2.35 3.45 10.76
CA TYR A 112 -2.13 4.40 9.67
C TYR A 112 -3.40 5.19 9.35
N ALA A 113 -3.27 6.51 9.24
CA ALA A 113 -4.31 7.40 8.78
C ALA A 113 -4.42 7.32 7.25
N LEU A 114 -5.59 6.92 6.78
CA LEU A 114 -5.99 6.74 5.39
C LEU A 114 -6.84 7.94 4.94
N TYR A 115 -6.58 8.41 3.73
CA TYR A 115 -7.24 9.59 3.15
C TYR A 115 -7.89 9.25 1.83
N HIS A 116 -8.95 9.94 1.45
CA HIS A 116 -9.49 9.86 0.09
C HIS A 116 -8.43 10.20 -0.96
N HIS A 117 -8.55 9.63 -2.16
CA HIS A 117 -7.72 9.93 -3.31
C HIS A 117 -8.54 10.18 -4.57
N GLU A 118 -8.07 11.05 -5.45
CA GLU A 118 -8.75 11.40 -6.70
C GLU A 118 -9.13 10.18 -7.57
N GLN A 119 -8.26 9.18 -7.66
CA GLN A 119 -8.54 7.93 -8.41
C GLN A 119 -9.48 6.93 -7.72
N THR A 120 -9.99 7.20 -6.50
CA THR A 120 -10.87 6.27 -5.78
C THR A 120 -12.12 5.92 -6.60
N ASP A 121 -12.79 6.94 -7.15
CA ASP A 121 -14.05 6.77 -7.90
C ASP A 121 -13.85 5.86 -9.13
N THR A 122 -12.81 6.12 -9.92
CA THR A 122 -12.48 5.29 -11.11
C THR A 122 -12.09 3.85 -10.75
N LEU A 123 -11.38 3.63 -9.64
CA LEU A 123 -11.01 2.29 -9.21
C LEU A 123 -12.21 1.50 -8.70
N MET A 124 -13.13 2.16 -7.99
CA MET A 124 -14.38 1.55 -7.54
C MET A 124 -15.24 1.12 -8.72
N GLU A 125 -15.44 2.00 -9.70
CA GLU A 125 -16.20 1.66 -10.93
C GLU A 125 -15.60 0.47 -11.67
N LYS A 126 -14.26 0.45 -11.83
CA LYS A 126 -13.56 -0.68 -12.47
C LYS A 126 -13.72 -1.99 -11.72
N HIS A 127 -13.74 -1.95 -10.39
CA HIS A 127 -13.89 -3.14 -9.57
C HIS A 127 -15.34 -3.65 -9.51
N GLN A 128 -16.32 -2.75 -9.54
CA GLN A 128 -17.75 -3.08 -9.50
C GLN A 128 -18.32 -3.56 -10.83
N ASN A 129 -17.77 -3.10 -11.96
CA ASN A 129 -18.10 -3.66 -13.26
C ASN A 129 -17.51 -5.09 -13.35
N GLU A 130 -18.28 -6.06 -13.87
CA GLU A 130 -18.04 -7.53 -13.82
C GLU A 130 -16.68 -8.05 -14.37
N SER A 131 -15.76 -7.17 -14.75
CA SER A 131 -14.36 -7.46 -15.06
C SER A 131 -13.42 -7.45 -13.83
N GLY A 132 -13.92 -7.10 -12.64
CA GLY A 132 -13.17 -7.17 -11.39
C GLY A 132 -12.86 -8.61 -10.94
N ASN A 133 -11.70 -8.80 -10.30
CA ASN A 133 -11.38 -10.08 -9.66
C ASN A 133 -12.33 -10.32 -8.46
N LYS A 134 -13.09 -11.42 -8.49
CA LYS A 134 -14.09 -11.78 -7.48
C LYS A 134 -13.48 -12.36 -6.18
N GLU A 135 -12.18 -12.63 -6.19
CA GLU A 135 -11.45 -13.17 -5.04
C GLU A 135 -10.87 -12.08 -4.14
N VAL A 136 -10.92 -10.82 -4.57
CA VAL A 136 -10.29 -9.68 -3.89
C VAL A 136 -11.32 -8.60 -3.64
N ASP A 137 -11.60 -8.31 -2.37
CA ASP A 137 -12.37 -7.12 -1.99
C ASP A 137 -11.46 -5.90 -1.83
N ILE A 138 -12.02 -4.70 -2.05
CA ILE A 138 -11.27 -3.44 -1.92
C ILE A 138 -11.94 -2.48 -0.93
N ALA A 139 -11.16 -2.03 0.05
CA ALA A 139 -11.57 -0.98 0.98
C ALA A 139 -11.04 0.39 0.54
N PHE A 140 -11.94 1.38 0.41
CA PHE A 140 -11.59 2.76 0.10
C PHE A 140 -12.13 3.75 1.15
N VAL A 141 -11.40 4.84 1.35
CA VAL A 141 -11.92 6.02 2.05
C VAL A 141 -12.69 6.87 1.04
N THR A 142 -14.00 6.95 1.20
CA THR A 142 -14.90 7.73 0.33
C THR A 142 -15.13 9.16 0.83
N ASP A 143 -14.95 9.42 2.12
CA ASP A 143 -15.08 10.78 2.68
C ASP A 143 -13.87 11.65 2.28
N LYS A 144 -14.12 12.66 1.45
CA LYS A 144 -13.10 13.60 0.96
C LYS A 144 -12.56 14.55 2.04
N LYS A 145 -13.29 14.73 3.15
CA LYS A 145 -12.98 15.74 4.18
C LYS A 145 -12.34 15.17 5.43
N HIS A 146 -12.46 13.87 5.68
CA HIS A 146 -11.98 13.25 6.91
C HIS A 146 -11.01 12.10 6.64
N LYS A 147 -9.97 12.03 7.47
CA LYS A 147 -9.12 10.85 7.54
C LYS A 147 -9.86 9.71 8.24
N LYS A 148 -9.60 8.49 7.81
CA LYS A 148 -9.96 7.26 8.51
C LYS A 148 -8.70 6.60 9.02
N HIS A 149 -8.85 5.68 9.95
CA HIS A 149 -7.74 4.91 10.51
C HIS A 149 -7.83 3.46 10.06
N LEU A 150 -6.70 2.75 10.07
CA LEU A 150 -6.66 1.32 9.77
C LEU A 150 -7.60 0.52 10.70
N SER A 151 -7.74 0.94 11.96
CA SER A 151 -8.73 0.39 12.90
C SER A 151 -10.16 0.52 12.40
N ASP A 152 -10.51 1.61 11.70
CA ASP A 152 -11.86 1.79 11.15
C ASP A 152 -12.17 0.74 10.06
N VAL A 153 -11.15 0.32 9.31
CA VAL A 153 -11.27 -0.76 8.32
C VAL A 153 -11.54 -2.09 9.03
N PHE A 154 -10.83 -2.39 10.12
CA PHE A 154 -11.07 -3.61 10.91
C PHE A 154 -12.48 -3.61 11.51
N GLU A 155 -12.95 -2.47 12.02
CA GLU A 155 -14.32 -2.35 12.50
C GLU A 155 -15.35 -2.55 11.37
N ALA A 156 -15.09 -2.02 10.18
CA ALA A 156 -15.97 -2.20 9.03
C ALA A 156 -16.06 -3.68 8.60
N ILE A 157 -14.92 -4.38 8.53
CA ILE A 157 -14.85 -5.82 8.28
C ILE A 157 -15.69 -6.58 9.32
N LYS A 158 -15.46 -6.30 10.61
CA LYS A 158 -16.19 -6.94 11.71
C LYS A 158 -17.69 -6.69 11.62
N LYS A 159 -18.12 -5.47 11.29
CA LYS A 159 -19.54 -5.10 11.13
C LYS A 159 -20.18 -5.77 9.92
N ALA A 160 -19.42 -6.00 8.85
CA ALA A 160 -19.89 -6.72 7.67
C ALA A 160 -20.06 -8.23 7.92
N GLY A 161 -19.46 -8.77 9.00
CA GLY A 161 -19.52 -10.20 9.31
C GLY A 161 -18.72 -11.06 8.33
N VAL A 162 -17.74 -10.46 7.65
CA VAL A 162 -16.85 -11.14 6.70
C VAL A 162 -15.51 -11.39 7.39
N GLU A 163 -14.89 -12.53 7.12
CA GLU A 163 -13.56 -12.88 7.60
C GLU A 163 -12.57 -12.81 6.44
N TYR A 164 -11.44 -12.13 6.65
CA TYR A 164 -10.35 -12.05 5.68
C TYR A 164 -9.09 -12.63 6.28
N GLU A 165 -8.49 -13.60 5.58
CA GLU A 165 -7.20 -14.19 5.96
C GLU A 165 -6.06 -13.18 5.80
N VAL A 166 -6.11 -12.34 4.76
CA VAL A 166 -5.05 -11.38 4.43
C VAL A 166 -5.61 -10.02 4.05
N ILE A 167 -5.01 -8.96 4.59
CA ILE A 167 -5.23 -7.57 4.18
C ILE A 167 -3.96 -7.09 3.47
N HIS A 168 -4.11 -6.70 2.19
CA HIS A 168 -3.03 -6.11 1.41
C HIS A 168 -3.02 -4.58 1.57
N PHE A 169 -2.05 -4.07 2.31
CA PHE A 169 -1.97 -2.63 2.60
C PHE A 169 -1.29 -1.88 1.44
N GLY A 170 -2.10 -1.31 0.56
CA GLY A 170 -1.68 -0.56 -0.63
C GLY A 170 -1.56 0.96 -0.43
N ALA A 171 -1.62 1.48 0.81
CA ALA A 171 -1.51 2.91 1.12
C ALA A 171 -0.10 3.30 1.58
N CYS A 172 0.26 4.58 1.47
CA CYS A 172 1.60 5.05 1.89
C CYS A 172 1.83 4.82 3.40
N ARG A 173 3.08 4.57 3.81
CA ARG A 173 3.44 4.32 5.22
C ARG A 173 4.28 5.43 5.81
N VAL A 174 4.11 6.67 5.34
CA VAL A 174 4.99 7.79 5.69
C VAL A 174 4.75 8.31 7.11
N SER A 175 5.82 8.53 7.89
CA SER A 175 5.76 9.29 9.13
C SER A 175 5.43 10.77 8.82
N ARG A 176 4.61 11.37 9.69
CA ARG A 176 4.18 12.78 9.60
C ARG A 176 4.67 13.60 10.78
N ASP A 177 5.81 13.22 11.33
CA ASP A 177 6.54 13.86 12.43
C ASP A 177 7.14 15.23 12.07
N GLY A 178 6.46 16.07 11.27
CA GLY A 178 6.91 17.42 10.95
C GLY A 178 8.25 17.53 10.20
N HIS A 179 8.91 16.41 9.92
CA HIS A 179 10.12 16.28 9.11
C HIS A 179 9.82 15.55 7.80
N ALA A 180 8.57 15.60 7.32
CA ALA A 180 8.25 15.17 5.97
C ALA A 180 9.18 15.93 5.01
N ILE A 181 10.26 15.27 4.59
CA ILE A 181 11.12 15.76 3.53
C ILE A 181 10.18 15.79 2.32
N PRO A 182 9.82 16.97 1.81
CA PRO A 182 9.16 17.01 0.54
C PRO A 182 10.22 16.47 -0.42
N ASN A 183 10.03 15.29 -0.97
CA ASN A 183 10.58 15.02 -2.30
C ASN A 183 9.81 15.94 -3.25
N LEU A 184 10.16 17.23 -3.20
CA LEU A 184 10.01 18.14 -4.31
C LEU A 184 11.29 17.95 -5.10
N ASP A 185 11.16 17.23 -6.21
CA ASP A 185 12.03 17.39 -7.35
C ASP A 185 12.16 18.88 -7.63
N ASN A 186 13.26 19.47 -7.16
CA ASN A 186 13.71 20.78 -7.59
C ASN A 186 14.22 20.63 -9.03
N HIS A 187 13.29 20.48 -9.97
CA HIS A 187 13.56 20.83 -11.34
C HIS A 187 13.76 22.34 -11.39
N ASN A 188 15.05 22.69 -11.34
CA ASN A 188 15.68 23.93 -11.78
C ASN A 188 14.75 24.89 -12.55
N ALA A 189 14.24 25.91 -11.87
CA ALA A 189 14.07 27.21 -12.51
C ALA A 189 15.38 27.99 -12.30
N LYS A 190 16.36 27.75 -13.17
CA LYS A 190 17.47 28.69 -13.35
C LYS A 190 16.95 29.82 -14.26
N LYS A 191 17.10 31.03 -13.71
CA LYS A 191 17.02 32.39 -14.25
C LYS A 191 16.99 32.54 -15.77
#